data_AF-A0A7L5XXR2-F1
#
_entry.id   AF-A0A7L5XXR2-F1
#
_cell.length_a   1.000
_cell.length_b   1.000
_cell.length_c   1.000
_cell.angle_alpha   90.00
_cell.angle_beta   90.00
_cell.angle_gamma   90.00
#
_symmetry.space_group_name_H-M   'P 1'
#
loop_
_entity.id
_entity.type
_entity.pdbx_description
1 polymer ?
#
loop_
_entity_poly.entity_id
_entity_poly.type
_entity_poly.pdbx_seq_one_letter_code
_entity_poly.pdbx_strand_id
1 'polypeptide(L)'
;MSANLNRPGPGRAAVAAVISAACLLMASAACAEPAPASIAGRWRSVAPEAQGPIFATRDFRIDAKRWRVRYRAFADAQGATPLFQIDVAGVYRLGGVSPVGPDVREGSFRRWIVG
;
A
#
# COMPACT_ATOMS: atom_id res chain seq x y z
N MET A 1 37.17 -51.15 -49.02
CA MET A 1 38.28 -50.44 -48.35
C MET A 1 37.70 -49.22 -47.64
N SER A 2 38.19 -48.91 -46.44
CA SER A 2 37.74 -47.88 -45.48
C SER A 2 36.69 -48.30 -44.44
N ALA A 3 37.22 -48.66 -43.26
CA ALA A 3 36.62 -48.33 -41.97
C ALA A 3 36.96 -46.87 -41.63
N ASN A 4 36.10 -46.11 -40.93
CA ASN A 4 36.19 -45.98 -39.47
C ASN A 4 35.23 -44.93 -38.86
N LEU A 5 34.72 -45.30 -37.68
CA LEU A 5 34.37 -44.50 -36.49
C LEU A 5 33.64 -43.15 -36.64
N ASN A 6 32.36 -43.14 -36.24
CA ASN A 6 31.92 -42.10 -35.30
C ASN A 6 30.87 -42.63 -34.31
N ARG A 7 31.28 -42.78 -33.05
CA ARG A 7 30.38 -43.09 -31.93
C ARG A 7 29.57 -41.84 -31.57
N PRO A 8 28.27 -41.94 -31.27
CA PRO A 8 27.52 -40.82 -30.69
C PRO A 8 27.93 -40.61 -29.24
N GLY A 9 28.41 -39.39 -28.94
CA GLY A 9 28.61 -38.87 -27.59
C GLY A 9 27.29 -38.41 -26.94
N PRO A 10 27.28 -38.21 -25.61
CA PRO A 10 26.07 -38.30 -24.81
C PRO A 10 25.24 -37.00 -24.82
N GLY A 11 23.92 -37.18 -24.84
CA GLY A 11 23.13 -36.70 -23.70
C GLY A 11 22.75 -35.21 -23.68
N ARG A 12 21.59 -34.90 -24.26
CA ARG A 12 20.44 -34.32 -23.52
C ARG A 12 20.62 -32.99 -22.76
N ALA A 13 21.62 -32.16 -23.05
CA ALA A 13 21.85 -30.92 -22.29
C ALA A 13 21.35 -29.61 -22.95
N ALA A 14 20.85 -29.62 -24.18
CA ALA A 14 20.64 -28.38 -24.95
C ALA A 14 19.16 -27.97 -25.20
N VAL A 15 18.18 -28.60 -24.55
CA VAL A 15 16.74 -28.30 -24.81
C VAL A 15 15.99 -27.79 -23.56
N ALA A 16 16.66 -27.63 -22.42
CA ALA A 16 16.02 -27.23 -21.15
C ALA A 16 16.18 -25.75 -20.77
N ALA A 17 16.83 -24.92 -21.59
CA ALA A 17 17.24 -23.57 -21.18
C ALA A 17 16.34 -22.41 -21.66
N VAL A 18 15.32 -22.66 -22.51
CA VAL A 18 14.53 -21.58 -23.12
C VAL A 18 13.14 -21.40 -22.47
N ILE A 19 12.64 -22.36 -21.68
CA ILE A 19 11.31 -22.29 -21.07
C ILE A 19 11.31 -21.58 -19.69
N SER A 20 12.48 -21.31 -19.10
CA SER A 20 12.57 -20.67 -17.78
C SER A 20 12.48 -19.14 -17.78
N ALA A 21 12.59 -18.47 -18.93
CA ALA A 21 12.60 -17.00 -18.99
C ALA A 21 11.20 -16.37 -19.06
N ALA A 22 10.14 -17.14 -19.34
CA ALA A 22 8.78 -16.61 -19.48
C ALA A 22 8.02 -16.47 -18.13
N CYS A 23 8.44 -17.18 -17.08
CA CYS A 23 7.80 -17.07 -15.76
C CYS A 23 8.26 -15.85 -14.94
N LEU A 24 9.31 -15.14 -15.37
CA LEU A 24 9.88 -14.02 -14.61
C LEU A 24 9.23 -12.66 -14.93
N LEU A 25 8.33 -12.58 -15.91
CA LEU A 25 7.71 -11.30 -16.32
C LEU A 25 6.29 -11.06 -15.76
N MET A 26 5.75 -11.97 -14.94
CA MET A 26 4.36 -11.87 -14.43
C MET A 26 4.23 -11.61 -12.93
N ALA A 27 5.33 -11.30 -12.23
CA ALA A 27 5.28 -10.92 -10.82
C ALA A 27 5.17 -9.39 -10.64
N SER A 28 4.14 -8.78 -11.22
CA SER A 28 3.73 -7.42 -10.83
C SER A 28 2.22 -7.36 -10.58
N ALA A 29 1.72 -8.33 -9.85
CA ALA A 29 0.66 -8.07 -8.90
C ALA A 29 1.32 -7.98 -7.53
N ALA A 30 1.80 -6.79 -7.15
CA ALA A 30 1.92 -6.50 -5.72
C ALA A 30 0.49 -6.65 -5.18
N CYS A 31 0.18 -7.84 -4.64
CA CYS A 31 -1.05 -8.10 -3.94
C CYS A 31 -1.16 -7.00 -2.91
N ALA A 32 -2.21 -6.17 -3.03
CA ALA A 32 -2.51 -5.18 -2.01
C ALA A 32 -2.72 -5.94 -0.70
N GLU A 33 -1.70 -5.96 0.15
CA GLU A 33 -1.80 -6.61 1.44
C GLU A 33 -2.71 -5.75 2.32
N PRO A 34 -3.59 -6.40 3.12
CA PRO A 34 -4.44 -5.68 4.06
C PRO A 34 -3.58 -4.88 5.05
N ALA A 35 -4.14 -3.83 5.66
CA ALA A 35 -3.43 -3.15 6.75
C ALA A 35 -2.86 -4.18 7.74
N PRO A 36 -1.60 -4.02 8.19
CA PRO A 36 -1.20 -4.69 9.41
C PRO A 36 -2.24 -4.32 10.48
N ALA A 37 -2.63 -5.31 11.28
CA ALA A 37 -3.64 -5.14 12.32
C ALA A 37 -3.36 -3.95 13.24
N SER A 38 -2.12 -3.46 13.28
CA SER A 38 -1.66 -2.31 14.05
C SER A 38 -2.29 -0.96 13.69
N ILE A 39 -2.76 -0.74 12.45
CA ILE A 39 -3.39 0.56 12.08
C ILE A 39 -4.91 0.48 11.89
N ALA A 40 -5.45 -0.73 11.74
CA ALA A 40 -6.88 -0.94 11.62
C ALA A 40 -7.59 -0.54 12.91
N GLY A 41 -8.73 0.13 12.78
CA GLY A 41 -9.50 0.60 13.92
C GLY A 41 -9.98 2.03 13.75
N ARG A 42 -10.30 2.65 14.88
CA ARG A 42 -10.81 4.01 14.95
C ARG A 42 -9.88 4.88 15.78
N TRP A 43 -9.49 6.00 15.21
CA TRP A 43 -8.60 6.97 15.84
C TRP A 43 -9.30 8.31 15.88
N ARG A 44 -9.35 8.95 17.05
CA ARG A 44 -10.05 10.21 17.22
C ARG A 44 -9.18 11.17 18.03
N SER A 45 -9.09 12.42 17.58
CA SER A 45 -8.50 13.50 18.38
C SER A 45 -9.21 13.59 19.74
N VAL A 46 -8.43 13.69 20.81
CA VAL A 46 -8.97 13.84 22.18
C VAL A 46 -9.52 15.25 22.39
N ALA A 47 -8.90 16.26 21.78
CA ALA A 47 -9.30 17.67 21.80
C ALA A 47 -8.94 18.33 20.45
N PRO A 48 -9.46 19.54 20.16
CA PRO A 48 -9.02 20.32 19.01
C PRO A 48 -7.51 20.63 19.05
N GLU A 49 -6.83 20.39 17.95
CA GLU A 49 -5.39 20.62 17.80
C GLU A 49 -5.14 21.84 16.91
N ALA A 50 -4.16 22.68 17.25
CA ALA A 50 -3.79 23.85 16.44
C ALA A 50 -3.24 23.43 15.06
N GLN A 51 -3.73 24.09 14.01
CA GLN A 51 -3.37 23.90 12.61
C GLN A 51 -3.23 25.28 11.94
N GLY A 52 -2.19 26.03 12.34
CA GLY A 52 -2.02 27.42 11.92
C GLY A 52 -3.13 28.31 12.50
N PRO A 53 -3.93 29.01 11.68
CA PRO A 53 -4.95 29.93 12.18
C PRO A 53 -6.25 29.25 12.65
N ILE A 54 -6.35 27.92 12.56
CA ILE A 54 -7.55 27.16 12.94
C ILE A 54 -7.20 26.06 13.94
N PHE A 55 -8.23 25.50 14.56
CA PHE A 55 -8.14 24.28 15.36
C PHE A 55 -8.91 23.16 14.68
N ALA A 56 -8.47 21.91 14.84
CA ALA A 56 -9.10 20.78 14.16
C ALA A 56 -9.22 19.52 15.01
N THR A 57 -10.29 18.76 14.76
CA THR A 57 -10.41 17.37 15.22
C THR A 57 -10.51 16.44 14.02
N ARG A 58 -9.97 15.22 14.17
CA ARG A 58 -10.07 14.15 13.17
C ARG A 58 -10.68 12.91 13.79
N ASP A 59 -11.55 12.23 13.06
CA ASP A 59 -12.07 10.90 13.37
C ASP A 59 -11.79 9.98 12.19
N PHE A 60 -10.71 9.19 12.30
CA PHE A 60 -10.30 8.22 11.31
C PHE A 60 -10.96 6.87 11.59
N ARG A 61 -11.35 6.19 10.50
CA ARG A 61 -11.66 4.76 10.49
C ARG A 61 -10.83 4.11 9.40
N ILE A 62 -10.06 3.11 9.77
CA ILE A 62 -9.24 2.32 8.84
C ILE A 62 -9.68 0.86 9.01
N ASP A 63 -10.12 0.25 7.93
CA ASP A 63 -10.34 -1.19 7.85
C ASP A 63 -9.28 -1.83 6.95
N ALA A 64 -9.42 -3.12 6.62
CA ALA A 64 -8.42 -3.88 5.87
C ALA A 64 -8.03 -3.27 4.51
N LYS A 65 -8.87 -2.46 3.86
CA LYS A 65 -8.57 -1.88 2.52
C LYS A 65 -9.06 -0.44 2.33
N ARG A 66 -9.84 0.09 3.26
CA ARG A 66 -10.46 1.41 3.16
C ARG A 66 -10.11 2.27 4.35
N TRP A 67 -10.18 3.56 4.11
CA TRP A 67 -10.02 4.57 5.12
C TRP A 67 -11.12 5.63 4.97
N ARG A 68 -11.48 6.25 6.08
CA ARG A 68 -12.31 7.46 6.13
C ARG A 68 -11.75 8.37 7.20
N VAL A 69 -11.82 9.67 6.96
CA VAL A 69 -11.63 10.70 7.98
C VAL A 69 -12.82 11.65 7.95
N ARG A 70 -13.34 11.96 9.13
CA ARG A 70 -14.12 13.17 9.34
C ARG A 70 -13.20 14.23 9.92
N TYR A 71 -13.01 15.31 9.19
CA TYR A 71 -12.23 16.46 9.62
C TYR A 71 -13.19 17.60 9.97
N ARG A 72 -13.01 18.21 11.14
CA ARG A 72 -13.76 19.39 11.57
C ARG A 72 -12.80 20.51 11.92
N ALA A 73 -13.00 21.67 11.32
CA ALA A 73 -12.25 22.89 11.60
C ALA A 73 -13.06 23.83 12.51
N PHE A 74 -12.36 24.53 13.39
CA PHE A 74 -12.90 25.48 14.35
C PHE A 74 -12.05 26.75 14.39
N ALA A 75 -12.67 27.87 14.76
CA ALA A 75 -11.97 29.14 14.97
C ALA A 75 -11.31 29.25 16.37
N ASP A 76 -11.66 28.36 17.30
CA ASP A 76 -11.19 28.38 18.69
C ASP A 76 -10.73 27.00 19.19
N ALA A 77 -9.92 27.02 20.25
CA ALA A 77 -9.29 25.83 20.83
C ALA A 77 -10.29 24.93 21.58
N GLN A 78 -11.46 25.45 21.95
CA GLN A 78 -12.51 24.74 22.66
C GLN A 78 -13.40 23.93 21.70
N GLY A 79 -13.32 24.20 20.40
CA GLY A 79 -14.17 23.59 19.38
C GLY A 79 -15.60 24.13 19.37
N ALA A 80 -15.80 25.35 19.87
CA ALA A 80 -17.13 25.96 20.03
C ALA A 80 -17.63 26.64 18.75
N THR A 81 -16.71 27.19 17.94
CA THR A 81 -17.01 27.95 16.73
C THR A 81 -16.64 27.13 15.49
N PRO A 82 -17.56 26.30 14.94
CA PRO A 82 -17.26 25.50 13.77
C PRO A 82 -17.08 26.37 12.53
N LEU A 83 -16.08 26.04 11.71
CA LEU A 83 -15.83 26.68 10.43
C LEU A 83 -16.37 25.82 9.29
N PHE A 84 -15.93 24.56 9.22
CA PHE A 84 -16.38 23.61 8.21
C PHE A 84 -16.12 22.17 8.66
N GLN A 85 -16.79 21.23 7.99
CA GLN A 85 -16.54 19.79 8.09
C GLN A 85 -16.29 19.22 6.70
N ILE A 86 -15.37 18.27 6.60
CA ILE A 86 -15.14 17.47 5.40
C ILE A 86 -15.11 16.00 5.79
N ASP A 87 -15.85 15.18 5.05
CA ASP A 87 -15.75 13.73 5.11
C ASP A 87 -14.99 13.26 3.85
N VAL A 88 -13.81 12.67 4.06
CA VAL A 88 -12.99 12.11 2.97
C VAL A 88 -12.85 10.62 3.21
N ALA A 89 -13.00 9.82 2.17
CA ALA A 89 -12.83 8.38 2.26
C ALA A 89 -12.10 7.85 1.04
N GLY A 90 -11.64 6.62 1.10
CA GLY A 90 -11.00 6.02 -0.04
C GLY A 90 -10.51 4.61 0.23
N VAL A 91 -9.76 4.10 -0.74
CA VAL A 91 -9.03 2.85 -0.63
C VAL A 91 -7.57 3.15 -0.41
N TYR A 92 -6.88 2.25 0.30
CA TYR A 92 -5.43 2.27 0.35
C TYR A 92 -4.87 0.90 -0.03
N ARG A 93 -3.59 0.88 -0.40
CA ARG A 93 -2.82 -0.35 -0.61
C ARG A 93 -1.49 -0.20 0.08
N LEU A 94 -1.08 -1.21 0.81
CA LEU A 94 0.28 -1.30 1.34
C LEU A 94 1.16 -2.05 0.34
N GLY A 95 2.29 -1.44 0.03
CA GLY A 95 3.35 -1.99 -0.79
C GLY A 95 4.35 -2.79 0.04
N GLY A 96 5.51 -3.07 -0.54
CA GLY A 96 6.59 -3.77 0.15
C GLY A 96 7.21 -2.98 1.31
N VAL A 97 8.23 -3.58 1.91
CA VAL A 97 9.09 -2.92 2.90
C VAL A 97 9.76 -1.70 2.27
N SER A 98 9.77 -0.60 3.00
CA SER A 98 10.39 0.65 2.60
C SER A 98 11.91 0.58 2.79
N PRO A 99 12.72 1.19 1.91
CA PRO A 99 14.16 1.25 2.10
C PRO A 99 14.59 2.06 3.33
N VAL A 100 13.67 2.83 3.96
CA VAL A 100 13.97 3.66 5.14
C VAL A 100 14.02 2.87 6.45
N GLY A 101 13.53 1.62 6.47
CA GLY A 101 13.60 0.77 7.66
C GLY A 101 12.89 -0.57 7.50
N PRO A 102 13.34 -1.63 8.22
CA PRO A 102 12.86 -3.00 8.04
C PRO A 102 11.38 -3.21 8.38
N ASP A 103 10.82 -2.39 9.27
CA ASP A 103 9.41 -2.47 9.71
C ASP A 103 8.52 -1.37 9.09
N VAL A 104 9.05 -0.62 8.13
CA VAL A 104 8.31 0.45 7.45
C VAL A 104 7.76 -0.10 6.15
N ARG A 105 6.50 0.20 5.84
CA ARG A 105 5.87 -0.18 4.57
C ARG A 105 5.38 1.04 3.83
N GLU A 106 5.52 1.03 2.52
CA GLU A 106 4.98 2.08 1.67
C GLU A 106 3.46 1.99 1.59
N GLY A 107 2.76 3.11 1.76
CA GLY A 107 1.30 3.18 1.70
C GLY A 107 0.84 4.11 0.58
N SER A 108 -0.03 3.59 -0.30
CA SER A 108 -0.70 4.42 -1.32
C SER A 108 -2.14 4.68 -0.92
N PHE A 109 -2.51 5.95 -0.77
CA PHE A 109 -3.85 6.37 -0.34
C PHE A 109 -4.55 7.11 -1.47
N ARG A 110 -5.59 6.50 -2.05
CA ARG A 110 -6.42 7.18 -3.07
C ARG A 110 -7.62 7.80 -2.38
N ARG A 111 -7.83 9.11 -2.60
CA ARG A 111 -8.98 9.83 -2.03
C ARG A 111 -10.17 9.82 -2.97
N TRP A 112 -11.36 9.78 -2.35
CA TRP A 112 -12.64 10.19 -2.91
C TRP A 112 -13.23 11.23 -1.94
N ILE A 113 -13.72 12.35 -2.46
CA ILE A 113 -14.45 13.33 -1.64
C ILE A 113 -15.87 12.79 -1.49
N VAL A 114 -16.34 12.66 -0.25
CA VAL A 114 -17.72 12.29 0.03
C VAL A 114 -18.41 13.58 0.49
N GLY A 115 -19.36 14.06 -0.32
CA GLY A 115 -20.14 15.26 -0.03
C GLY A 115 -21.07 15.09 1.16
#